data_AF-A0A8H6UFD4-F1
#
_entry.id   AF-A0A8H6UFD4-F1
#
_cell.length_a   1.000
_cell.length_b   1.000
_cell.length_c   1.000
_cell.angle_alpha   90.00
_cell.angle_beta   90.00
_cell.angle_gamma   90.00
#
_symmetry.space_group_name_H-M   'P 1'
#
loop_
_entity.id
_entity.type
_entity.pdbx_description
1 polymer ?
#
loop_
_entity_poly.entity_id
_entity_poly.type
_entity_poly.pdbx_seq_one_letter_code
_entity_poly.pdbx_strand_id
1 'polypeptide(L)'
;MVFLEHQSALVRLTGADGPKTIFKVFGSPCSQFTGNWAFGYESADAAALWGQIPLDADIVITHMPPHSHCDSLNTGEPVGCKALRQALSKVRPLLAVCGHVHDARGYGRVKWSSPSSANAGPEQAEHQVMRGVLPPRESKKQNLVDLTGKKAERLDNDGYSVYANPDLATASFTPSQNALLLPSITASTSMMPDSPQQSQYTPLPSLSSLIGNTRSDEIRSRRKETCIVNAAIMAIKWPHRGGRKFHPPIVVDLELPTWTEPE
;
A
#
# COMPACT_ATOMS: atom_id res chain seq x y z
N MET A 1 3.10 -8.12 -16.53
CA MET A 1 2.49 -6.93 -15.89
C MET A 1 1.38 -7.43 -14.99
N VAL A 2 1.30 -6.96 -13.75
CA VAL A 2 0.24 -7.32 -12.80
C VAL A 2 -0.64 -6.08 -12.61
N PHE A 3 -1.94 -6.21 -12.83
CA PHE A 3 -2.92 -5.15 -12.59
C PHE A 3 -3.71 -5.47 -11.33
N LEU A 4 -3.83 -4.52 -10.41
CA LEU A 4 -4.53 -4.69 -9.13
C LEU A 4 -5.72 -3.74 -9.06
N GLU A 5 -6.93 -4.29 -9.13
CA GLU A 5 -8.19 -3.56 -8.99
C GLU A 5 -8.77 -3.78 -7.59
N HIS A 6 -8.26 -3.02 -6.62
CA HIS A 6 -8.65 -3.14 -5.20
C HIS A 6 -8.46 -4.58 -4.67
N GLN A 7 -7.26 -5.14 -4.91
CA GLN A 7 -6.94 -6.53 -4.61
C GLN A 7 -5.50 -6.68 -4.11
N SER A 8 -5.20 -7.84 -3.52
CA SER A 8 -3.85 -8.17 -3.07
C SER A 8 -3.18 -9.17 -4.00
N ALA A 9 -1.85 -9.14 -4.03
CA ALA A 9 -1.03 -10.15 -4.66
C ALA A 9 0.18 -10.48 -3.79
N LEU A 10 0.59 -11.75 -3.80
CA LEU A 10 1.94 -12.13 -3.39
C LEU A 10 2.86 -11.97 -4.59
N VAL A 11 3.95 -11.24 -4.41
CA VAL A 11 5.00 -11.05 -5.42
C VAL A 11 6.23 -11.82 -4.99
N ARG A 12 6.80 -12.60 -5.92
CA ARG A 12 7.98 -13.41 -5.71
C ARG A 12 9.10 -12.97 -6.66
N LEU A 13 10.28 -12.67 -6.12
CA LEU A 13 11.48 -12.34 -6.88
C LEU A 13 12.47 -13.51 -6.82
N THR A 14 12.66 -14.22 -7.93
CA THR A 14 13.42 -15.48 -8.01
C THR A 14 14.78 -15.37 -8.70
N GLY A 15 15.23 -14.15 -9.04
CA GLY A 15 16.51 -13.97 -9.75
C GLY A 15 17.67 -14.66 -9.04
N ALA A 16 18.54 -15.34 -9.78
CA ALA A 16 19.66 -16.11 -9.23
C ALA A 16 20.60 -15.23 -8.38
N ASP A 17 20.91 -14.03 -8.87
CA ASP A 17 21.68 -12.99 -8.16
C ASP A 17 20.78 -12.00 -7.40
N GLY A 18 19.48 -12.30 -7.30
CA GLY A 18 18.46 -11.44 -6.71
C GLY A 18 18.24 -11.72 -5.22
N PRO A 19 17.41 -10.89 -4.56
CA PRO A 19 17.18 -11.00 -3.12
C PRO A 19 16.39 -12.23 -2.67
N LYS A 20 15.84 -13.05 -3.60
CA LYS A 20 15.02 -14.23 -3.27
C LYS A 20 13.96 -13.90 -2.21
N THR A 21 13.00 -13.04 -2.56
CA THR A 21 11.99 -12.49 -1.62
C THR A 21 10.55 -12.68 -2.06
N ILE A 22 9.66 -12.96 -1.10
CA ILE A 22 8.21 -12.93 -1.28
C ILE A 22 7.65 -11.84 -0.38
N PHE A 23 6.70 -11.05 -0.87
CA PHE A 23 6.03 -10.01 -0.10
C PHE A 23 4.61 -9.78 -0.62
N LYS A 24 3.75 -9.21 0.23
CA LYS A 24 2.36 -8.90 -0.12
C LYS A 24 2.21 -7.46 -0.56
N VAL A 25 1.62 -7.28 -1.74
CA VAL A 25 1.23 -5.97 -2.29
C VAL A 25 -0.29 -5.88 -2.33
N PHE A 26 -0.85 -4.82 -1.76
CA PHE A 26 -2.23 -4.41 -2.02
C PHE A 26 -2.24 -3.27 -3.04
N GLY A 27 -3.14 -3.30 -4.02
CA GLY A 27 -3.26 -2.28 -5.04
C GLY A 27 -4.70 -1.83 -5.29
N SER A 28 -4.94 -0.52 -5.39
CA SER A 28 -6.26 0.03 -5.72
C SER A 28 -6.20 1.28 -6.62
N PRO A 29 -6.95 1.30 -7.74
CA PRO A 29 -7.04 2.46 -8.63
C PRO A 29 -7.99 3.54 -8.11
N CYS A 30 -8.68 3.29 -6.99
CA CYS A 30 -9.78 4.11 -6.53
C CYS A 30 -9.34 5.52 -6.09
N SER A 31 -10.16 6.52 -6.44
CA SER A 31 -10.00 7.91 -5.99
C SER A 31 -11.33 8.53 -5.62
N GLN A 32 -11.32 9.35 -4.57
CA GLN A 32 -12.50 10.07 -4.14
C GLN A 32 -12.83 11.14 -5.18
N PHE A 33 -13.96 10.99 -5.86
CA PHE A 33 -14.41 11.92 -6.88
C PHE A 33 -15.91 11.76 -7.09
N THR A 34 -16.62 12.88 -7.23
CA THR A 34 -18.04 12.91 -7.57
C THR A 34 -18.19 13.11 -9.08
N GLY A 35 -18.54 12.05 -9.81
CA GLY A 35 -18.82 12.10 -11.25
C GLY A 35 -18.50 10.78 -11.97
N ASN A 36 -18.59 10.78 -13.30
CA ASN A 36 -18.58 9.55 -14.11
C ASN A 36 -17.18 9.03 -14.49
N TRP A 37 -16.16 9.30 -13.66
CA TRP A 37 -14.82 8.78 -13.90
C TRP A 37 -14.71 7.35 -13.37
N ALA A 38 -13.96 6.50 -14.06
CA ALA A 38 -13.72 5.13 -13.60
C ALA A 38 -13.05 5.12 -12.22
N PHE A 39 -13.40 4.13 -11.39
CA PHE A 39 -12.86 3.93 -10.04
C PHE A 39 -13.13 5.09 -9.05
N GLY A 40 -14.15 5.92 -9.31
CA GLY A 40 -14.65 6.91 -8.36
C GLY A 40 -15.35 6.27 -7.17
N TYR A 41 -15.21 6.86 -5.98
CA TYR A 41 -16.03 6.56 -4.81
C TYR A 41 -16.44 7.84 -4.08
N GLU A 42 -17.54 7.78 -3.33
CA GLU A 42 -18.02 8.90 -2.52
C GLU A 42 -17.40 8.91 -1.12
N SER A 43 -17.40 10.07 -0.46
CA SER A 43 -16.79 10.20 0.87
C SER A 43 -17.36 9.23 1.91
N ALA A 44 -18.63 8.84 1.77
CA ALA A 44 -19.31 7.92 2.69
C ALA A 44 -18.77 6.48 2.57
N ASP A 45 -18.34 6.06 1.39
CA ASP A 45 -17.87 4.69 1.12
C ASP A 45 -16.39 4.50 1.47
N ALA A 46 -15.66 5.60 1.66
CA ALA A 46 -14.21 5.61 1.83
C ALA A 46 -13.75 4.70 2.98
N ALA A 47 -14.45 4.70 4.12
CA ALA A 47 -14.08 3.87 5.27
C ALA A 47 -14.27 2.38 5.00
N ALA A 48 -15.37 2.00 4.35
CA ALA A 48 -15.66 0.61 3.98
C ALA A 48 -14.71 0.10 2.89
N LEU A 49 -14.38 0.95 1.92
CA LEU A 49 -13.42 0.66 0.86
C LEU A 49 -12.01 0.44 1.44
N TRP A 50 -11.46 1.43 2.14
CA TRP A 50 -10.08 1.33 2.64
C TRP A 50 -9.93 0.38 3.83
N GLY A 51 -11.03 0.01 4.49
CA GLY A 51 -11.06 -1.04 5.51
C GLY A 51 -10.77 -2.45 4.99
N GLN A 52 -10.83 -2.67 3.66
CA GLN A 52 -10.53 -3.96 3.03
C GLN A 52 -9.02 -4.20 2.80
N ILE A 53 -8.16 -3.21 3.04
CA ILE A 53 -6.71 -3.39 2.95
C ILE A 53 -6.29 -4.43 4.01
N PRO A 54 -5.64 -5.55 3.61
CA PRO A 54 -5.18 -6.55 4.57
C PRO A 54 -4.17 -5.96 5.56
N LEU A 55 -4.35 -6.26 6.85
CA LEU A 55 -3.48 -5.77 7.92
C LEU A 55 -2.03 -6.22 7.78
N ASP A 56 -1.79 -7.30 7.04
CA ASP A 56 -0.45 -7.85 6.81
C ASP A 56 0.19 -7.36 5.49
N ALA A 57 -0.44 -6.48 4.72
CA ALA A 57 0.16 -5.94 3.49
C ALA A 57 1.54 -5.30 3.75
N ASP A 58 2.59 -5.74 3.05
CA ASP A 58 3.94 -5.15 3.16
C ASP A 58 4.02 -3.83 2.39
N ILE A 59 3.37 -3.78 1.22
CA ILE A 59 3.32 -2.62 0.33
C ILE A 59 1.87 -2.32 -0.02
N VAL A 60 1.51 -1.03 0.04
CA VAL A 60 0.19 -0.53 -0.38
C VAL A 60 0.39 0.43 -1.55
N ILE A 61 -0.31 0.20 -2.66
CA ILE A 61 -0.29 1.06 -3.84
C ILE A 61 -1.70 1.59 -4.08
N THR A 62 -1.88 2.90 -4.00
CA THR A 62 -3.17 3.56 -4.26
C THR A 62 -3.04 4.60 -5.35
N HIS A 63 -4.12 4.88 -6.07
CA HIS A 63 -4.11 6.04 -6.97
C HIS A 63 -4.09 7.35 -6.16
N MET A 64 -5.05 7.51 -5.23
CA MET A 64 -5.18 8.70 -4.39
C MET A 64 -4.23 8.68 -3.17
N PRO A 65 -3.66 9.82 -2.76
CA PRO A 65 -2.81 9.88 -1.57
C PRO A 65 -3.64 9.86 -0.27
N PRO A 66 -3.06 9.38 0.85
CA PRO A 66 -3.62 9.58 2.18
C PRO A 66 -3.57 11.07 2.56
N HIS A 67 -4.59 11.53 3.29
CA HIS A 67 -4.69 12.93 3.72
C HIS A 67 -3.46 13.40 4.50
N SER A 68 -3.00 14.62 4.24
CA SER A 68 -1.83 15.30 4.82
C SER A 68 -0.45 14.70 4.48
N HIS A 69 -0.39 13.69 3.61
CA HIS A 69 0.84 12.98 3.26
C HIS A 69 1.03 12.94 1.75
N CYS A 70 1.96 13.77 1.26
CA CYS A 70 2.24 13.93 -0.17
C CYS A 70 0.96 14.15 -1.01
N ASP A 71 0.07 15.01 -0.51
CA ASP A 71 -1.27 15.25 -1.05
C ASP A 71 -1.62 16.73 -1.24
N SER A 72 -0.67 17.64 -1.02
CA SER A 72 -0.94 19.08 -1.06
C SER A 72 -0.93 19.63 -2.50
N LEU A 73 -1.94 20.41 -2.85
CA LEU A 73 -1.93 21.21 -4.07
C LEU A 73 -0.91 22.36 -3.96
N ASN A 74 -0.61 23.03 -5.07
CA ASN A 74 0.20 24.27 -5.06
C ASN A 74 -0.38 25.38 -4.15
N THR A 75 -1.67 25.31 -3.81
CA THR A 75 -2.33 26.22 -2.86
C THR A 75 -2.02 25.89 -1.39
N GLY A 76 -1.35 24.76 -1.13
CA GLY A 76 -1.07 24.24 0.21
C GLY A 76 -2.21 23.39 0.79
N GLU A 77 -3.36 23.32 0.13
CA GLU A 77 -4.51 22.55 0.60
C GLU A 77 -4.28 21.02 0.43
N PRO A 78 -4.43 20.22 1.50
CA PRO A 78 -4.38 18.76 1.41
C PRO A 78 -5.67 18.23 0.79
N VAL A 79 -5.55 17.39 -0.24
CA VAL A 79 -6.71 16.77 -0.92
C VAL A 79 -6.74 15.25 -0.81
N GLY A 80 -5.89 14.66 0.03
CA GLY A 80 -5.83 13.22 0.24
C GLY A 80 -7.01 12.68 1.04
N CYS A 81 -7.17 11.35 1.06
CA CYS A 81 -8.29 10.69 1.72
C CYS A 81 -7.99 10.43 3.21
N LYS A 82 -8.87 10.91 4.10
CA LYS A 82 -8.74 10.70 5.56
C LYS A 82 -8.95 9.23 5.96
N ALA A 83 -9.90 8.54 5.32
CA ALA A 83 -10.14 7.11 5.57
C ALA A 83 -8.95 6.24 5.12
N LEU A 84 -8.27 6.60 4.03
CA LEU A 84 -7.04 5.92 3.62
C LEU A 84 -5.91 6.15 4.64
N ARG A 85 -5.72 7.37 5.13
CA ARG A 85 -4.76 7.66 6.23
C ARG A 85 -5.05 6.79 7.46
N GLN A 86 -6.31 6.64 7.83
CA GLN A 86 -6.74 5.78 8.94
C GLN A 86 -6.49 4.30 8.69
N ALA A 87 -6.70 3.82 7.46
CA ALA A 87 -6.39 2.44 7.12
C ALA A 87 -4.87 2.18 7.20
N LEU A 88 -4.04 3.10 6.70
CA LEU A 88 -2.58 2.99 6.78
C LEU A 88 -2.06 3.00 8.23
N SER A 89 -2.69 3.71 9.16
CA SER A 89 -2.27 3.68 10.58
C SER A 89 -2.55 2.32 11.27
N LYS A 90 -3.49 1.54 10.72
CA LYS A 90 -3.80 0.17 11.14
C LYS A 90 -2.89 -0.85 10.45
N VAL A 91 -2.75 -0.76 9.14
CA VAL A 91 -1.98 -1.71 8.30
C VAL A 91 -0.47 -1.53 8.50
N ARG A 92 -0.01 -0.28 8.60
CA ARG A 92 1.40 0.11 8.76
C ARG A 92 2.32 -0.58 7.74
N PRO A 93 2.07 -0.43 6.43
CA PRO A 93 2.94 -1.05 5.43
C PRO A 93 4.35 -0.46 5.50
N LEU A 94 5.35 -1.20 5.01
CA LEU A 94 6.72 -0.69 4.90
C LEU A 94 6.76 0.50 3.93
N LEU A 95 6.03 0.38 2.82
CA LEU A 95 5.94 1.38 1.77
C LEU A 95 4.48 1.56 1.32
N ALA A 96 4.01 2.82 1.33
CA ALA A 96 2.77 3.24 0.71
C ALA A 96 3.08 4.13 -0.50
N VAL A 97 2.67 3.71 -1.69
CA VAL A 97 2.88 4.45 -2.93
C VAL A 97 1.56 5.01 -3.41
N CYS A 98 1.54 6.31 -3.68
CA CYS A 98 0.39 7.00 -4.25
C CYS A 98 0.76 7.82 -5.49
N GLY A 99 -0.25 8.43 -6.12
CA GLY A 99 -0.09 9.38 -7.20
C GLY A 99 -1.17 10.45 -7.14
N HIS A 100 -1.90 10.64 -8.24
CA HIS A 100 -3.06 11.53 -8.39
C HIS A 100 -2.77 13.04 -8.25
N VAL A 101 -2.13 13.47 -7.17
CA VAL A 101 -1.78 14.87 -6.91
C VAL A 101 -0.39 15.16 -7.48
N HIS A 102 -0.35 15.64 -8.73
CA HIS A 102 0.91 15.85 -9.47
C HIS A 102 1.87 16.84 -8.78
N ASP A 103 1.32 17.87 -8.13
CA ASP A 103 2.09 18.90 -7.43
C ASP A 103 2.78 18.35 -6.17
N ALA A 104 2.23 17.28 -5.59
CA ALA A 104 2.65 16.73 -4.31
C ALA A 104 3.69 15.61 -4.44
N ARG A 105 4.33 15.46 -5.61
CA ARG A 105 5.40 14.48 -5.80
C ARG A 105 6.49 14.67 -4.74
N GLY A 106 6.78 13.61 -4.02
CA GLY A 106 7.69 13.64 -2.88
C GLY A 106 7.58 12.37 -2.05
N TYR A 107 8.19 12.39 -0.88
CA TYR A 107 8.08 11.31 0.08
C TYR A 107 8.11 11.84 1.51
N GLY A 108 7.62 11.03 2.44
CA GLY A 108 7.74 11.24 3.87
C GLY A 108 7.80 9.92 4.62
N ARG A 109 8.23 9.97 5.88
CA ARG A 109 8.19 8.87 6.83
C ARG A 109 7.21 9.22 7.94
N VAL A 110 6.35 8.27 8.28
CA VAL A 110 5.38 8.41 9.37
C VAL A 110 5.73 7.37 10.42
N LYS A 111 6.00 7.83 11.65
CA LYS A 111 6.13 6.98 12.83
C LYS A 111 4.78 6.89 13.52
N TRP A 112 4.27 5.68 13.66
CA TRP A 112 2.96 5.41 14.25
C TRP A 112 3.06 5.33 15.78
N SER A 113 2.04 5.85 16.46
CA SER A 113 1.87 5.72 17.91
C SER A 113 1.66 4.25 18.31
N SER A 114 1.99 3.89 19.55
CA SER A 114 1.78 2.52 20.05
C SER A 114 0.29 2.12 19.95
N PRO A 115 -0.04 0.87 19.56
CA PRO A 115 -1.42 0.39 19.43
C PRO A 115 -2.26 0.50 20.72
N SER A 116 -1.61 0.59 21.89
CA SER A 116 -2.24 0.59 23.22
C SER A 116 -3.02 1.86 23.55
N SER A 117 -2.89 2.92 22.75
CA SER A 117 -3.67 4.16 22.93
C SER A 117 -5.05 4.00 22.27
N ALA A 118 -5.89 3.13 22.83
CA ALA A 118 -7.20 2.76 22.28
C ALA A 118 -8.23 3.90 22.22
N ASN A 119 -7.93 5.05 22.84
CA ASN A 119 -8.79 6.23 22.90
C ASN A 119 -8.32 7.40 22.02
N ALA A 120 -7.27 7.19 21.22
CA ALA A 120 -6.68 8.23 20.39
C ALA A 120 -7.40 8.35 19.04
N GLY A 121 -7.89 9.55 18.72
CA GLY A 121 -8.44 9.87 17.41
C GLY A 121 -7.43 9.65 16.28
N PRO A 122 -7.86 9.64 15.01
CA PRO A 122 -7.01 9.33 13.86
C PRO A 122 -5.80 10.26 13.68
N GLU A 123 -5.88 11.49 14.19
CA GLU A 123 -4.77 12.46 14.19
C GLU A 123 -3.72 12.17 15.28
N GLN A 124 -4.08 11.40 16.32
CA GLN A 124 -3.20 11.00 17.42
C GLN A 124 -2.54 9.63 17.19
N ALA A 125 -2.85 8.97 16.07
CA ALA A 125 -2.23 7.71 15.66
C ALA A 125 -0.81 7.90 15.10
N GLU A 126 -0.41 9.13 14.80
CA GLU A 126 0.92 9.48 14.29
C GLU A 126 1.74 10.13 15.41
N HIS A 127 2.88 9.53 15.71
CA HIS A 127 3.82 10.06 16.69
C HIS A 127 4.74 11.11 16.07
N GLN A 128 5.18 10.90 14.84
CA GLN A 128 6.10 11.78 14.14
C GLN A 128 5.93 11.67 12.62
N VAL A 129 6.05 12.79 11.92
CA VAL A 129 6.06 12.84 10.46
C VAL A 129 7.32 13.58 9.99
N MET A 130 8.15 12.92 9.20
CA MET A 130 9.36 13.49 8.60
C MET A 130 9.16 13.61 7.09
N ARG A 131 9.15 14.83 6.57
CA ARG A 131 9.08 15.07 5.12
C ARG A 131 10.46 14.94 4.51
N GLY A 132 10.57 14.12 3.48
CA GLY A 132 11.78 13.95 2.70
C GLY A 132 11.91 15.03 1.63
N VAL A 133 13.15 15.26 1.17
CA VAL A 133 13.44 16.22 0.10
C VAL A 133 14.11 15.47 -1.05
N LEU A 134 13.45 15.49 -2.21
CA LEU A 134 14.05 14.96 -3.43
C LEU A 134 15.01 15.99 -4.04
N PRO A 135 16.01 15.57 -4.83
CA PRO A 135 16.87 16.50 -5.56
C PRO A 135 16.04 17.52 -6.37
N PRO A 136 16.55 18.76 -6.55
CA PRO A 136 15.94 19.74 -7.45
C PRO A 136 15.75 19.17 -8.85
N ARG A 137 14.75 19.67 -9.59
CA ARG A 137 14.39 19.11 -10.91
C ARG A 137 15.52 19.21 -11.93
N GLU A 138 16.42 20.17 -11.76
CA GLU A 138 17.57 20.46 -12.61
C GLU A 138 18.78 19.57 -12.27
N SER A 139 18.70 18.85 -11.14
CA SER A 139 19.77 17.97 -10.68
C SER A 139 19.86 16.71 -11.53
N LYS A 140 21.10 16.30 -11.84
CA LYS A 140 21.38 14.99 -12.46
C LYS A 140 21.40 13.84 -11.44
N LYS A 141 21.18 14.13 -10.15
CA LYS A 141 21.16 13.10 -9.10
C LYS A 141 19.89 12.25 -9.21
N GLN A 142 20.03 10.96 -8.92
CA GLN A 142 18.88 10.06 -8.79
C GLN A 142 18.00 10.47 -7.62
N ASN A 143 16.67 10.39 -7.79
CA ASN A 143 15.71 10.62 -6.73
C ASN A 143 15.64 9.38 -5.82
N LEU A 144 16.70 9.16 -5.05
CA LEU A 144 16.84 8.00 -4.17
C LEU A 144 16.20 8.27 -2.81
N VAL A 145 15.34 7.36 -2.38
CA VAL A 145 14.80 7.24 -1.02
C VAL A 145 15.38 5.95 -0.43
N ASP A 146 16.43 6.08 0.37
CA ASP A 146 17.06 4.92 1.02
C ASP A 146 16.41 4.65 2.37
N LEU A 147 15.82 3.46 2.53
CA LEU A 147 15.19 2.98 3.76
C LEU A 147 16.00 1.85 4.42
N THR A 148 17.19 1.54 3.89
CA THR A 148 18.02 0.37 4.25
C THR A 148 19.08 0.63 5.31
N GLY A 149 19.32 1.90 5.68
CA GLY A 149 20.41 2.24 6.61
C GLY A 149 21.75 2.56 5.95
N LYS A 150 21.89 2.42 4.63
CA LYS A 150 23.19 2.57 3.93
C LYS A 150 23.62 4.05 3.80
N LYS A 151 22.68 4.94 3.49
CA LYS A 151 22.89 6.38 3.25
C LYS A 151 21.96 7.25 4.09
N ALA A 152 20.88 6.69 4.60
CA ALA A 152 19.91 7.36 5.47
C ALA A 152 19.50 6.40 6.60
N GLU A 153 18.79 6.91 7.60
CA GLU A 153 18.29 6.10 8.71
C GLU A 153 17.38 4.96 8.21
N ARG A 154 17.62 3.75 8.72
CA ARG A 154 16.83 2.56 8.43
C ARG A 154 15.40 2.73 8.96
N LEU A 155 14.43 2.14 8.26
CA LEU A 155 13.05 2.10 8.71
C LEU A 155 12.93 1.31 10.03
N ASP A 156 12.30 1.88 11.06
CA ASP A 156 12.12 1.26 12.40
C ASP A 156 11.00 0.19 12.35
N ASN A 157 11.27 -0.88 11.62
CA ASN A 157 10.37 -2.02 11.43
C ASN A 157 11.12 -3.35 11.61
N ASP A 158 10.54 -4.31 12.33
CA ASP A 158 11.12 -5.62 12.60
C ASP A 158 10.17 -6.81 12.29
N GLY A 159 9.31 -6.66 11.27
CA GLY A 159 8.36 -7.71 10.87
C GLY A 159 7.88 -7.65 9.41
N TYR A 160 7.58 -8.82 8.85
CA TYR A 160 7.18 -9.02 7.44
C TYR A 160 5.98 -9.96 7.32
N SER A 161 5.18 -9.82 6.25
CA SER A 161 3.96 -10.63 6.09
C SER A 161 4.26 -12.12 5.89
N VAL A 162 5.36 -12.46 5.21
CA VAL A 162 5.65 -13.83 4.80
C VAL A 162 6.12 -14.71 5.95
N TYR A 163 6.85 -14.15 6.93
CA TYR A 163 7.12 -14.89 8.17
C TYR A 163 5.86 -15.13 9.00
N ALA A 164 4.77 -14.41 8.70
CA ALA A 164 3.46 -14.70 9.26
C ALA A 164 2.69 -15.80 8.51
N ASN A 165 3.20 -16.40 7.43
CA ASN A 165 2.73 -17.70 6.91
C ASN A 165 3.73 -18.29 5.90
N PRO A 166 4.83 -18.91 6.37
CA PRO A 166 5.88 -19.41 5.48
C PRO A 166 5.38 -20.54 4.55
N ASP A 167 4.41 -21.34 4.99
CA ASP A 167 3.85 -22.47 4.21
C ASP A 167 3.01 -22.01 3.01
N LEU A 168 2.35 -20.84 3.11
CA LEU A 168 1.54 -20.26 2.02
C LEU A 168 2.41 -19.59 0.94
N ALA A 169 3.60 -19.12 1.30
CA ALA A 169 4.45 -18.33 0.41
C ALA A 169 5.15 -19.21 -0.64
N THR A 170 5.58 -20.42 -0.30
CA THR A 170 6.38 -21.25 -1.21
C THR A 170 5.54 -22.27 -1.98
N ALA A 171 4.46 -22.79 -1.38
CA ALA A 171 3.65 -23.86 -1.96
C ALA A 171 2.63 -23.38 -3.02
N SER A 172 2.32 -22.08 -3.07
CA SER A 172 1.26 -21.55 -3.94
C SER A 172 1.73 -21.01 -5.30
N PHE A 173 3.04 -20.96 -5.56
CA PHE A 173 3.57 -20.50 -6.85
C PHE A 173 3.98 -21.66 -7.74
N THR A 174 3.53 -21.64 -8.99
CA THR A 174 4.13 -22.47 -10.04
C THR A 174 5.54 -21.93 -10.40
N PRO A 175 6.44 -22.73 -10.98
CA PRO A 175 7.82 -22.30 -11.27
C PRO A 175 7.93 -21.04 -12.14
N SER A 176 6.98 -20.81 -13.06
CA SER A 176 6.97 -19.67 -13.98
C SER A 176 6.23 -18.43 -13.44
N GLN A 177 5.56 -18.53 -12.29
CA GLN A 177 4.72 -17.48 -11.76
C GLN A 177 5.48 -16.60 -10.75
N ASN A 178 5.54 -15.30 -11.02
CA ASN A 178 6.18 -14.31 -10.13
C ASN A 178 5.18 -13.46 -9.34
N ALA A 179 3.87 -13.62 -9.62
CA ALA A 179 2.81 -12.95 -8.90
C ALA A 179 1.57 -13.84 -8.79
N LEU A 180 0.99 -13.92 -7.60
CA LEU A 180 -0.23 -14.65 -7.30
C LEU A 180 -1.28 -13.68 -6.78
N LEU A 181 -2.36 -13.48 -7.53
CA LEU A 181 -3.50 -12.69 -7.07
C LEU A 181 -4.21 -13.44 -5.92
N LEU A 182 -4.51 -12.73 -4.85
CA LEU A 182 -5.27 -13.26 -3.72
C LEU A 182 -6.75 -12.91 -3.90
N PRO A 183 -7.68 -13.79 -3.50
CA PRO A 183 -9.11 -13.49 -3.56
C PRO A 183 -9.42 -12.19 -2.81
N SER A 184 -10.24 -11.32 -3.41
CA SER A 184 -10.73 -10.13 -2.72
C SER A 184 -11.52 -10.54 -1.48
N ILE A 185 -11.29 -9.86 -0.36
CA ILE A 185 -12.06 -10.05 0.87
C ILE A 185 -13.43 -9.40 0.62
N THR A 186 -14.31 -10.08 -0.10
CA THR A 186 -15.72 -9.73 -0.07
C THR A 186 -16.23 -10.13 1.31
N ALA A 187 -16.34 -9.16 2.22
CA ALA A 187 -17.29 -9.30 3.31
C ALA A 187 -18.64 -9.61 2.65
N SER A 188 -19.21 -10.77 2.97
CA SER A 188 -20.51 -11.19 2.47
C SER A 188 -21.55 -10.14 2.82
N THR A 189 -21.84 -9.23 1.89
CA THR A 189 -23.02 -8.38 1.94
C THR A 189 -23.51 -8.21 0.52
N SER A 190 -24.12 -9.30 0.04
CA SER A 190 -25.02 -9.28 -1.11
C SER A 190 -26.15 -8.30 -0.83
N MET A 191 -26.20 -7.19 -1.57
CA MET A 191 -27.36 -6.32 -1.69
C MET A 191 -27.58 -6.03 -3.18
N MET A 192 -28.18 -7.00 -3.89
CA MET A 192 -29.09 -6.76 -5.02
C MET A 192 -30.06 -7.95 -5.10
N PRO A 193 -31.38 -7.73 -5.25
CA PRO A 193 -32.35 -8.80 -5.51
C PRO A 193 -32.45 -9.05 -7.01
N ASP A 194 -32.27 -10.30 -7.46
CA ASP A 194 -33.34 -11.05 -8.15
C ASP A 194 -32.85 -12.37 -8.77
N SER A 195 -33.80 -13.33 -8.74
CA SER A 195 -33.90 -14.61 -9.46
C SER A 195 -33.39 -15.90 -8.78
N PRO A 196 -34.25 -16.93 -8.63
CA PRO A 196 -33.94 -18.15 -7.88
C PRO A 196 -33.51 -19.29 -8.81
N GLN A 197 -32.30 -19.82 -8.66
CA GLN A 197 -32.03 -21.23 -8.90
C GLN A 197 -31.03 -21.77 -7.87
N GLN A 198 -31.47 -22.82 -7.18
CA GLN A 198 -30.71 -23.61 -6.23
C GLN A 198 -29.47 -24.23 -6.88
N SER A 199 -28.32 -24.10 -6.24
CA SER A 199 -27.36 -25.21 -6.15
C SER A 199 -26.70 -25.15 -4.76
N GLN A 200 -26.85 -26.25 -4.02
CA GLN A 200 -26.21 -26.47 -2.73
C GLN A 200 -24.72 -26.70 -2.96
N TYR A 201 -23.93 -25.65 -2.81
CA TYR A 201 -22.49 -25.78 -2.56
C TYR A 201 -22.24 -25.29 -1.14
N THR A 202 -21.90 -26.23 -0.26
CA THR A 202 -21.31 -25.93 1.04
C THR A 202 -20.03 -25.12 0.79
N PRO A 203 -19.94 -23.86 1.27
CA PRO A 203 -18.70 -23.11 1.13
C PRO A 203 -17.64 -23.79 1.99
N LEU A 204 -16.51 -24.19 1.41
CA LEU A 204 -15.31 -24.41 2.20
C LEU A 204 -15.06 -23.13 3.03
N PRO A 205 -14.69 -23.25 4.32
CA PRO A 205 -14.39 -22.08 5.13
C PRO A 205 -13.28 -21.26 4.43
N SER A 206 -13.54 -19.96 4.28
CA SER A 206 -12.59 -19.02 3.67
C SER A 206 -11.28 -19.06 4.46
N LEU A 207 -10.14 -19.21 3.76
CA LEU A 207 -8.79 -19.25 4.34
C LEU A 207 -8.50 -18.06 5.29
N SER A 208 -9.26 -16.96 5.17
CA SER A 208 -9.21 -15.79 6.06
C SER A 208 -9.66 -16.03 7.50
N SER A 209 -10.54 -17.01 7.77
CA SER A 209 -10.97 -17.31 9.15
C SER A 209 -9.96 -18.18 9.92
N LEU A 210 -9.01 -18.79 9.20
CA LEU A 210 -7.92 -19.61 9.76
C LEU A 210 -6.63 -18.81 9.99
N ILE A 211 -6.47 -17.62 9.39
CA ILE A 211 -5.35 -16.70 9.61
C ILE A 211 -5.78 -15.70 10.69
N GLY A 212 -5.73 -16.13 11.95
CA GLY A 212 -6.31 -15.41 13.09
C GLY A 212 -5.78 -13.98 13.30
N ASN A 213 -6.67 -13.11 13.78
CA ASN A 213 -6.44 -11.70 14.16
C ASN A 213 -5.15 -11.48 14.99
N THR A 214 -4.78 -12.45 15.82
CA THR A 214 -3.61 -12.41 16.71
C THR A 214 -2.29 -12.20 15.97
N ARG A 215 -2.13 -12.76 14.75
CA ARG A 215 -0.86 -12.69 14.00
C ARG A 215 -0.69 -11.37 13.25
N SER A 216 -1.80 -10.77 12.82
CA SER A 216 -1.82 -9.43 12.23
C SER A 216 -1.43 -8.36 13.28
N ASP A 217 -1.86 -8.55 14.53
CA ASP A 217 -1.47 -7.67 15.64
C ASP A 217 0.03 -7.79 15.97
N GLU A 218 0.61 -8.98 15.88
CA GLU A 218 2.06 -9.17 16.04
C GLU A 218 2.85 -8.40 14.96
N ILE A 219 2.48 -8.55 13.67
CA ILE A 219 3.13 -7.79 12.58
C ILE A 219 2.98 -6.29 12.82
N ARG A 220 1.78 -5.82 13.16
CA ARG A 220 1.50 -4.41 13.41
C ARG A 220 2.30 -3.84 14.58
N SER A 221 2.55 -4.63 15.63
CA SER A 221 3.37 -4.24 16.77
C SER A 221 4.85 -4.01 16.40
N ARG A 222 5.31 -4.73 15.36
CA ARG A 222 6.67 -4.70 14.84
C ARG A 222 6.90 -3.65 13.74
N ARG A 223 5.84 -3.20 13.07
CA ARG A 223 5.91 -2.14 12.07
C ARG A 223 5.57 -0.79 12.70
N LYS A 224 6.59 0.00 13.06
CA LYS A 224 6.42 1.32 13.69
C LYS A 224 6.45 2.47 12.69
N GLU A 225 7.00 2.25 11.49
CA GLU A 225 7.15 3.30 10.49
C GLU A 225 6.64 2.90 9.11
N THR A 226 6.08 3.87 8.38
CA THR A 226 5.71 3.73 6.98
C THR A 226 6.37 4.82 6.17
N CYS A 227 7.02 4.47 5.06
CA CYS A 227 7.39 5.47 4.06
C CYS A 227 6.22 5.68 3.09
N ILE A 228 5.78 6.92 2.92
CA ILE A 228 4.74 7.30 1.96
C ILE A 228 5.42 8.05 0.82
N VAL A 229 5.20 7.61 -0.42
CA VAL A 229 5.77 8.19 -1.63
C VAL A 229 4.66 8.55 -2.59
N ASN A 230 4.56 9.83 -2.98
CA ASN A 230 3.79 10.22 -4.15
C ASN A 230 4.69 10.15 -5.38
N ALA A 231 4.45 9.13 -6.19
CA ALA A 231 5.16 8.83 -7.42
C ALA A 231 4.38 9.30 -8.67
N ALA A 232 3.65 10.41 -8.57
CA ALA A 232 2.95 10.99 -9.71
C ALA A 232 3.88 11.13 -10.93
N ILE A 233 3.50 10.47 -12.03
CA ILE A 233 4.35 10.38 -13.23
C ILE A 233 4.25 11.66 -14.06
N MET A 234 3.08 12.31 -14.11
CA MET A 234 2.88 13.54 -14.86
C MET A 234 3.30 14.77 -14.06
N ALA A 235 4.13 15.63 -14.65
CA ALA A 235 4.66 16.84 -14.02
C ALA A 235 3.83 18.10 -14.28
N ILE A 236 2.82 18.00 -15.14
CA ILE A 236 1.95 19.10 -15.52
C ILE A 236 0.50 18.62 -15.53
N LYS A 237 -0.43 19.51 -15.18
CA LYS A 237 -1.86 19.23 -15.19
C LYS A 237 -2.43 19.37 -16.61
N TRP A 238 -3.57 18.72 -16.84
CA TRP A 238 -4.37 18.95 -18.04
C TRP A 238 -4.80 20.44 -18.08
N PRO A 239 -4.86 21.12 -19.25
CA PRO A 239 -4.75 20.61 -20.63
C PRO A 239 -3.34 20.50 -21.24
N HIS A 240 -2.28 20.34 -20.43
CA HIS A 240 -0.90 20.11 -20.92
C HIS A 240 -0.45 21.09 -22.03
N ARG A 241 -0.70 22.40 -21.85
CA ARG A 241 -0.24 23.42 -22.79
C ARG A 241 1.29 23.31 -22.95
N GLY A 242 1.76 23.05 -24.16
CA GLY A 242 3.18 22.80 -24.45
C GLY A 242 3.62 21.33 -24.41
N GLY A 243 2.69 20.37 -24.42
CA GLY A 243 2.97 18.93 -24.47
C GLY A 243 3.13 18.29 -23.09
N ARG A 244 3.07 16.96 -23.02
CA ARG A 244 3.17 16.20 -21.75
C ARG A 244 4.60 16.29 -21.20
N LYS A 245 4.71 16.56 -19.90
CA LYS A 245 5.97 16.49 -19.14
C LYS A 245 5.85 15.45 -18.05
N PHE A 246 6.92 14.70 -17.83
CA PHE A 246 6.97 13.61 -16.86
C PHE A 246 8.00 13.89 -15.79
N HIS A 247 7.72 13.39 -14.59
CA HIS A 247 8.67 13.38 -13.50
C HIS A 247 9.71 12.29 -13.69
N PRO A 248 10.98 12.54 -13.31
CA PRO A 248 11.96 11.46 -13.23
C PRO A 248 11.52 10.44 -12.17
N PRO A 249 11.91 9.16 -12.33
CA PRO A 249 11.53 8.11 -11.39
C PRO A 249 12.10 8.39 -10.00
N ILE A 250 11.35 7.98 -8.97
CA ILE A 250 11.83 7.86 -7.60
C ILE A 250 12.27 6.41 -7.41
N VAL A 251 13.48 6.22 -6.91
CA VAL A 251 14.02 4.90 -6.56
C VAL A 251 13.92 4.76 -5.06
N VAL A 252 13.30 3.69 -4.58
CA VAL A 252 13.17 3.41 -3.15
C VAL A 252 13.97 2.14 -2.87
N ASP A 253 15.04 2.27 -2.08
CA ASP A 253 15.75 1.10 -1.57
C ASP A 253 15.04 0.64 -0.30
N LEU A 254 14.48 -0.58 -0.34
CA LEU A 254 13.67 -1.15 0.74
C LEU A 254 14.18 -2.56 1.07
N GLU A 255 14.24 -2.88 2.36
CA GLU A 255 14.52 -4.24 2.82
C GLU A 255 13.24 -5.07 2.85
N LEU A 256 13.32 -6.26 2.24
CA LEU A 256 12.24 -7.22 2.13
C LEU A 256 12.71 -8.59 2.65
N PRO A 257 11.80 -9.48 3.10
CA PRO A 257 12.18 -10.74 3.71
C PRO A 257 12.77 -11.68 2.67
N THR A 258 13.95 -12.23 2.91
CA THR A 258 14.60 -13.17 2.00
C THR A 258 14.33 -14.61 2.45
N TRP A 259 14.00 -15.51 1.53
CA TRP A 259 13.98 -16.93 1.84
C TRP A 259 15.40 -17.51 1.68
N THR A 260 15.79 -18.36 2.61
CA THR A 260 16.98 -19.21 2.46
C THR A 260 16.51 -20.52 1.84
N GLU A 261 17.11 -20.93 0.71
CA GLU A 261 16.94 -22.31 0.26
C GLU A 261 17.59 -23.22 1.32
N PRO A 262 16.94 -24.33 1.72
CA PRO A 262 17.58 -25.32 2.58
C PRO A 262 18.82 -25.86 1.84
N GLU A 263 19.96 -25.90 2.54
CA GLU A 263 21.22 -26.50 2.09
C GLU A 263 21.07 -28.00 1.76
#